data_AF-A0A565CE58-F1
#
_entry.id   AF-A0A565CE58-F1
#
_cell.length_a   1.000
_cell.length_b   1.000
_cell.length_c   1.000
_cell.angle_alpha   90.00
_cell.angle_beta   90.00
_cell.angle_gamma   90.00
#
_symmetry.space_group_name_H-M   'P 1'
#
loop_
_entity.id
_entity.type
_entity.pdbx_description
1 polymer ?
#
loop_
_entity_poly.entity_id
_entity_poly.type
_entity_poly.pdbx_seq_one_letter_code
_entity_poly.pdbx_strand_id
1 'polypeptide(L)'
;MGKFSSIVLIITLGSILKGWTVPEWRTGWLALHDLDGVFRNTKILQAAKEFLEINPKPPTVIKAAIPDILEKTPKEYFDKSGSFLKDKVDFGYSKLKHIPSLTCYMKPEACTFLWTELDLSCFVDINDDQEFCEKLAKEENIVVLPGEAASLKKTNGVK
;
A
#
# COMPACT_ATOMS: atom_id res chain seq x y z
N MET A 1 -21.54 4.48 1.36
CA MET A 1 -21.26 3.61 0.18
C MET A 1 -21.75 4.33 -1.06
N GLY A 2 -20.86 4.71 -1.97
CA GLY A 2 -21.25 5.33 -3.25
C GLY A 2 -22.06 4.36 -4.10
N LYS A 3 -23.11 4.84 -4.77
CA LYS A 3 -23.92 4.05 -5.71
C LYS A 3 -23.15 4.01 -7.03
N PHE A 4 -22.57 2.86 -7.36
CA PHE A 4 -21.81 2.69 -8.60
C PHE A 4 -22.77 2.61 -9.81
N SER A 5 -22.37 3.23 -10.93
CA SER A 5 -23.06 3.14 -12.23
C SER A 5 -23.06 1.69 -12.74
N SER A 6 -24.15 1.26 -13.39
CA SER A 6 -24.30 -0.10 -13.95
C SER A 6 -23.27 -0.46 -15.02
N ILE A 7 -22.50 0.52 -15.53
CA ILE A 7 -21.62 0.34 -16.69
C ILE A 7 -20.18 -0.02 -16.29
N VAL A 8 -19.80 0.08 -15.02
CA VAL A 8 -18.40 -0.06 -14.59
C VAL A 8 -18.09 -1.49 -14.12
N LEU A 9 -17.08 -2.11 -14.74
CA LEU A 9 -16.50 -3.36 -14.27
C LEU A 9 -15.59 -3.13 -13.07
N ILE A 10 -15.91 -3.75 -11.94
CA ILE A 10 -15.13 -3.60 -10.70
C ILE A 10 -14.58 -4.96 -10.28
N ILE A 11 -13.26 -5.02 -10.15
CA ILE A 11 -12.53 -6.13 -9.53
C ILE A 11 -11.88 -5.58 -8.26
N THR A 12 -12.27 -6.10 -7.11
CA THR A 12 -11.67 -5.73 -5.82
C THR A 12 -10.63 -6.77 -5.42
N LEU A 13 -9.42 -6.30 -5.14
CA LEU A 13 -8.34 -7.08 -4.55
C LEU A 13 -8.43 -6.99 -3.02
N GLY A 14 -8.60 -8.12 -2.35
CA GLY A 14 -8.63 -8.21 -0.89
C GLY A 14 -7.50 -9.10 -0.37
N SER A 15 -7.02 -8.84 0.85
CA SER A 15 -6.03 -9.70 1.48
C SER A 15 -5.98 -9.51 2.99
N ILE A 16 -5.44 -10.50 3.70
CA ILE A 16 -5.17 -10.42 5.14
C ILE A 16 -3.82 -9.77 5.47
N LEU A 17 -2.98 -9.45 4.47
CA LEU A 17 -1.59 -9.03 4.69
C LEU A 17 -1.47 -7.78 5.58
N LYS A 18 -2.19 -6.70 5.23
CA LYS A 18 -2.09 -5.41 5.94
C LYS A 18 -3.08 -5.31 7.10
N GLY A 19 -4.33 -5.72 6.88
CA GLY A 19 -5.39 -5.61 7.89
C GLY A 19 -5.13 -6.46 9.13
N TRP A 20 -4.61 -7.68 8.95
CA TRP A 20 -4.32 -8.64 10.03
C TRP A 20 -2.81 -8.81 10.29
N THR A 21 -1.97 -7.96 9.68
CA THR A 21 -0.52 -7.92 9.94
C THR A 21 0.18 -9.28 9.74
N VAL A 22 -0.27 -10.06 8.76
CA VAL A 22 0.27 -11.39 8.41
C VAL A 22 0.74 -11.44 6.95
N PRO A 23 1.74 -10.62 6.56
CA PRO A 23 2.19 -10.53 5.17
C PRO A 23 2.72 -11.87 4.61
N GLU A 24 3.31 -12.68 5.48
CA GLU A 24 3.96 -13.94 5.12
C GLU A 24 2.98 -15.06 4.74
N TRP A 25 1.71 -14.92 5.11
CA TRP A 25 0.68 -15.92 4.84
C TRP A 25 0.21 -15.92 3.39
N ARG A 26 0.65 -14.92 2.59
CA ARG A 26 0.48 -14.84 1.13
C ARG A 26 -0.94 -15.18 0.66
N THR A 27 -1.95 -14.72 1.41
CA THR A 27 -3.34 -15.07 1.16
C THR A 27 -4.15 -13.82 0.83
N GLY A 28 -4.75 -13.83 -0.36
CA GLY A 28 -5.64 -12.78 -0.85
C GLY A 28 -6.70 -13.37 -1.78
N TRP A 29 -7.60 -12.53 -2.24
CA TRP A 29 -8.73 -12.90 -3.08
C TRP A 29 -9.10 -11.80 -4.06
N LEU A 30 -9.78 -12.21 -5.13
CA LEU A 30 -10.41 -11.34 -6.11
C LEU A 30 -11.93 -11.41 -5.89
N ALA A 31 -12.56 -10.28 -5.63
CA ALA A 31 -14.01 -10.14 -5.64
C ALA A 31 -14.44 -9.45 -6.94
N LEU A 32 -15.10 -10.21 -7.81
CA LEU A 32 -15.67 -9.72 -9.06
C LEU A 32 -17.08 -9.20 -8.80
N HIS A 33 -17.31 -7.91 -9.00
CA HIS A 33 -18.63 -7.31 -8.85
C HIS A 33 -19.37 -7.38 -10.19
N ASP A 34 -20.04 -8.51 -10.42
CA ASP A 34 -20.66 -8.84 -11.70
C ASP A 34 -22.14 -8.42 -11.74
N LEU A 35 -22.40 -7.11 -11.75
CA LEU A 35 -23.77 -6.55 -11.67
C LEU A 35 -24.64 -6.96 -12.87
N ASP A 36 -24.10 -6.91 -14.09
CA ASP A 36 -24.84 -7.18 -15.33
C ASP A 36 -24.41 -8.51 -16.01
N GLY A 37 -23.73 -9.40 -15.28
CA GLY A 37 -23.24 -10.69 -15.79
C GLY A 37 -22.10 -10.56 -16.83
N VAL A 38 -21.54 -9.37 -16.99
CA VAL A 38 -20.50 -9.08 -17.98
C VAL A 38 -19.27 -9.95 -17.78
N PHE A 39 -18.80 -10.18 -16.54
CA PHE A 39 -17.60 -11.00 -16.30
C PHE A 39 -17.81 -12.46 -16.68
N ARG A 40 -19.03 -12.99 -16.50
CA ARG A 40 -19.42 -14.34 -16.94
C ARG A 40 -19.53 -14.41 -18.46
N ASN A 41 -20.12 -13.40 -19.09
CA ASN A 41 -20.36 -13.37 -20.53
C ASN A 41 -19.08 -13.10 -21.35
N THR A 42 -18.09 -12.42 -20.78
CA THR A 42 -16.85 -12.00 -21.48
C THR A 42 -15.67 -12.96 -21.29
N LYS A 43 -15.89 -14.19 -20.80
CA LYS A 43 -14.85 -15.20 -20.49
C LYS A 43 -13.80 -14.77 -19.46
N ILE A 44 -13.87 -13.57 -18.89
CA ILE A 44 -12.92 -13.07 -17.88
C ILE A 44 -12.92 -13.98 -16.65
N LEU A 45 -14.11 -14.39 -16.19
CA LEU A 45 -14.22 -15.33 -15.07
C LEU A 45 -13.54 -16.68 -15.37
N GLN A 46 -13.66 -17.16 -16.61
CA GLN A 46 -13.04 -18.41 -17.04
C GLN A 46 -11.52 -18.29 -17.08
N ALA A 47 -10.99 -17.24 -17.70
CA ALA A 47 -9.56 -16.95 -17.74
C ALA A 47 -8.97 -16.79 -16.33
N ALA A 48 -9.67 -16.13 -15.41
CA ALA A 48 -9.23 -15.98 -14.03
C ALA A 48 -9.14 -17.34 -13.30
N LYS A 49 -10.09 -18.25 -13.53
CA LYS A 49 -10.05 -19.61 -12.97
C LYS A 49 -8.88 -20.41 -13.53
N GLU A 50 -8.69 -20.39 -14.85
CA GLU A 50 -7.57 -21.06 -15.52
C GLU A 50 -6.22 -20.55 -14.99
N PHE A 51 -6.10 -19.24 -14.79
CA PHE A 51 -4.90 -18.65 -14.20
C PHE A 51 -4.68 -19.10 -12.75
N LEU A 52 -5.73 -19.30 -11.96
CA LEU A 52 -5.61 -19.82 -10.59
C LEU A 52 -5.22 -21.30 -10.53
N GLU A 53 -5.49 -22.07 -11.58
CA GLU A 53 -5.12 -23.50 -11.64
C GLU A 53 -3.61 -23.70 -11.87
N ILE A 54 -2.97 -22.80 -12.62
CA ILE A 54 -1.52 -22.86 -12.90
C ILE A 54 -0.65 -22.26 -11.80
N ASN A 55 -1.24 -21.43 -10.92
CA ASN A 55 -0.50 -20.74 -9.86
C ASN A 55 -0.47 -21.53 -8.54
N PRO A 56 0.57 -21.35 -7.71
CA PRO A 56 0.61 -21.92 -6.37
C PRO A 56 -0.61 -21.50 -5.54
N LYS A 57 -1.31 -22.48 -4.98
CA LYS A 57 -2.48 -22.23 -4.15
C LYS A 57 -2.05 -21.73 -2.76
N PRO A 58 -2.84 -20.86 -2.09
CA PRO A 58 -2.59 -20.49 -0.71
C PRO A 58 -2.54 -21.73 0.19
N PRO A 59 -1.75 -21.71 1.29
CA PRO A 59 -1.65 -22.84 2.19
C PRO A 59 -3.03 -23.28 2.71
N THR A 60 -3.33 -24.59 2.67
CA THR A 60 -4.66 -25.14 2.94
C THR A 60 -5.16 -24.81 4.36
N VAL A 61 -4.25 -24.82 5.34
CA VAL A 61 -4.56 -24.45 6.74
C VAL A 61 -5.03 -23.01 6.84
N ILE A 62 -4.35 -22.09 6.13
CA ILE A 62 -4.72 -20.67 6.13
C ILE A 62 -6.07 -20.48 5.45
N LYS A 63 -6.29 -21.15 4.31
CA LYS A 63 -7.58 -21.13 3.61
C LYS A 63 -8.74 -21.59 4.50
N ALA A 64 -8.53 -22.64 5.30
CA ALA A 64 -9.52 -23.13 6.25
C ALA A 64 -9.78 -22.13 7.41
N ALA A 65 -8.77 -21.36 7.80
CA ALA A 65 -8.88 -20.36 8.86
C ALA A 65 -9.50 -19.03 8.41
N ILE A 66 -9.52 -18.72 7.11
CA ILE A 66 -10.03 -17.42 6.60
C ILE A 66 -11.45 -17.07 7.10
N PRO A 67 -12.46 -17.95 7.05
CA PRO A 67 -13.80 -17.63 7.55
C PRO A 67 -13.78 -17.18 9.02
N ASP A 68 -13.10 -17.96 9.86
CA ASP A 68 -12.93 -17.66 11.28
C ASP A 68 -12.16 -16.37 11.52
N ILE A 69 -11.09 -16.10 10.75
CA ILE A 69 -10.32 -14.86 10.85
C ILE A 69 -11.21 -13.66 10.51
N LEU A 70 -11.99 -13.73 9.42
CA LEU A 70 -12.84 -12.63 9.00
C LEU A 70 -14.02 -12.39 9.95
N GLU A 71 -14.60 -13.45 10.50
CA GLU A 71 -15.80 -13.37 11.35
C GLU A 71 -15.47 -13.09 12.82
N LYS A 72 -14.45 -13.76 13.37
CA LYS A 72 -14.14 -13.76 14.80
C LYS A 72 -13.10 -12.74 15.21
N THR A 73 -12.45 -12.05 14.26
CA THR A 73 -11.51 -10.98 14.64
C THR A 73 -12.29 -9.81 15.25
N PRO A 74 -12.05 -9.47 16.52
CA PRO A 74 -12.79 -8.43 17.21
C PRO A 74 -12.46 -7.05 16.63
N LYS A 75 -13.42 -6.13 16.65
CA LYS A 75 -13.23 -4.76 16.11
C LYS A 75 -12.08 -4.03 16.82
N GLU A 76 -11.91 -4.30 18.12
CA GLU A 76 -10.87 -3.75 18.98
C GLU A 76 -9.47 -4.01 18.43
N TYR A 77 -9.26 -5.10 17.70
CA TYR A 77 -8.00 -5.40 17.03
C TYR A 77 -7.63 -4.33 16.00
N PHE A 78 -8.60 -3.93 15.17
CA PHE A 78 -8.42 -2.90 14.14
C PHE A 78 -8.36 -1.51 14.74
N ASP A 79 -9.20 -1.21 15.74
CA ASP A 79 -9.22 0.08 16.42
C ASP A 79 -7.88 0.36 17.13
N LYS A 80 -7.28 -0.67 17.74
CA LYS A 80 -5.94 -0.59 18.34
C LYS A 80 -4.86 -0.31 17.29
N SER A 81 -4.87 -1.04 16.18
CA SER A 81 -3.91 -0.84 15.09
C SER A 81 -4.05 0.54 14.45
N GLY A 82 -5.29 0.98 14.21
CA GLY A 82 -5.59 2.29 13.63
C GLY A 82 -5.17 3.45 14.54
N SER A 83 -5.45 3.35 15.85
CA SER A 83 -5.02 4.37 16.82
C SER A 83 -3.51 4.47 16.94
N PHE A 84 -2.79 3.34 16.96
CA PHE A 84 -1.33 3.30 16.93
C PHE A 84 -0.76 3.96 15.68
N LEU A 85 -1.26 3.60 14.49
CA LEU A 85 -0.78 4.18 13.24
C LEU A 85 -1.06 5.69 13.16
N LYS A 86 -2.22 6.12 13.64
CA LYS A 86 -2.56 7.55 13.72
C LYS A 86 -1.59 8.31 14.60
N ASP A 87 -1.29 7.82 15.80
CA ASP A 87 -0.28 8.41 16.69
C ASP A 87 1.08 8.55 15.98
N LYS A 88 1.54 7.51 15.29
CA LYS A 88 2.83 7.53 14.57
C LYS A 88 2.85 8.47 13.38
N VAL A 89 1.77 8.52 12.61
CA VAL A 89 1.64 9.47 11.49
C VAL A 89 1.62 10.91 12.02
N ASP A 90 0.89 11.20 13.08
CA ASP A 90 0.82 12.52 13.70
C ASP A 90 2.19 12.97 14.20
N PHE A 91 2.89 12.08 14.90
CA PHE A 91 4.25 12.31 15.36
C PHE A 91 5.22 12.55 14.20
N GLY A 92 5.31 11.62 13.25
CA GLY A 92 6.25 11.71 12.13
C GLY A 92 6.00 12.95 11.28
N TYR A 93 4.74 13.23 10.94
CA TYR A 93 4.36 14.43 10.19
C TYR A 93 4.72 15.72 10.92
N SER A 94 4.55 15.77 12.26
CA SER A 94 4.97 16.94 13.04
C SER A 94 6.48 17.15 13.04
N LYS A 95 7.27 16.08 13.10
CA LYS A 95 8.74 16.15 13.11
C LYS A 95 9.30 16.57 11.76
N LEU A 96 8.73 16.06 10.67
CA LEU A 96 9.15 16.40 9.30
C LEU A 96 9.03 17.90 9.00
N LYS A 97 8.03 18.59 9.57
CA LYS A 97 7.88 20.05 9.39
C LYS A 97 9.06 20.88 9.88
N HIS A 98 9.89 20.30 10.76
CA HIS A 98 11.06 20.98 11.32
C HIS A 98 12.36 20.65 10.58
N ILE A 99 12.31 19.82 9.53
CA ILE A 99 13.47 19.44 8.71
C ILE A 99 13.42 20.28 7.43
N PRO A 100 14.29 21.30 7.25
CA PRO A 100 14.18 22.25 6.14
C PRO A 100 14.27 21.62 4.74
N SER A 101 15.06 20.55 4.60
CA SER A 101 15.29 19.86 3.33
C SER A 101 14.18 18.86 2.95
N LEU A 102 13.20 18.61 3.83
CA LEU A 102 12.14 17.63 3.59
C LEU A 102 10.76 18.30 3.68
N THR A 103 9.95 18.12 2.64
CA THR A 103 8.57 18.63 2.61
C THR A 103 7.57 17.50 2.49
N CYS A 104 6.70 17.35 3.48
CA CYS A 104 5.56 16.42 3.43
C CYS A 104 4.26 17.18 3.12
N TYR A 105 3.82 17.15 1.85
CA TYR A 105 2.65 17.92 1.41
C TYR A 105 1.33 17.45 2.01
N MET A 106 1.19 16.15 2.20
CA MET A 106 -0.04 15.55 2.69
C MET A 106 0.25 14.63 3.86
N LYS A 107 -0.47 14.87 4.96
CA LYS A 107 -0.56 13.90 6.04
C LYS A 107 -1.42 12.72 5.56
N PRO A 108 -0.90 11.49 5.57
CA PRO A 108 -1.67 10.34 5.09
C PRO A 108 -2.83 10.05 6.05
N GLU A 109 -4.01 9.83 5.50
CA GLU A 109 -5.21 9.43 6.26
C GLU A 109 -5.27 7.90 6.47
N ALA A 110 -4.63 7.15 5.57
CA ALA A 110 -4.52 5.70 5.63
C ALA A 110 -3.25 5.25 4.89
N CYS A 111 -2.18 4.94 5.62
CA CYS A 111 -1.00 4.21 5.14
C CYS A 111 -0.01 4.00 6.29
N THR A 112 1.03 3.21 6.05
CA THR A 112 2.16 3.01 6.97
C THR A 112 3.40 3.83 6.60
N PHE A 113 3.30 4.71 5.59
CA PHE A 113 4.44 5.47 5.05
C PHE A 113 4.13 6.97 4.98
N LEU A 114 5.16 7.78 5.16
CA LEU A 114 5.15 9.22 4.90
C LEU A 114 5.98 9.48 3.64
N TRP A 115 5.40 10.23 2.70
CA TRP A 115 6.11 10.67 1.51
C TRP A 115 6.62 12.09 1.71
N THR A 116 7.90 12.28 1.46
CA THR A 116 8.57 13.58 1.56
C THR A 116 9.22 13.91 0.23
N GLU A 117 9.00 15.13 -0.25
CA GLU A 117 9.89 15.72 -1.24
C GLU A 117 11.22 16.07 -0.58
N LEU A 118 12.31 15.70 -1.24
CA LEU A 118 13.67 16.07 -0.88
C LEU A 118 14.09 17.30 -1.70
N ASP A 119 14.43 18.39 -1.02
CA ASP A 119 15.01 19.56 -1.66
C ASP A 119 16.53 19.39 -1.80
N LEU A 120 16.95 19.00 -3.01
CA LEU A 120 18.35 18.78 -3.34
C LEU A 120 19.19 20.08 -3.29
N SER A 121 18.57 21.26 -3.38
CA SER A 121 19.30 22.54 -3.32
C SER A 121 19.91 22.81 -1.94
N CYS A 122 19.44 22.10 -0.90
CA CYS A 122 19.98 22.15 0.45
C CYS A 122 21.30 21.38 0.61
N PHE A 123 21.76 20.63 -0.40
CA PHE A 123 22.92 19.74 -0.32
C PHE A 123 23.96 20.08 -1.39
N VAL A 124 25.24 19.96 -1.03
CA VAL A 124 26.37 20.26 -1.94
C VAL A 124 26.88 19.00 -2.64
N ASP A 125 26.79 17.85 -1.98
CA ASP A 125 27.37 16.58 -2.38
C ASP A 125 26.33 15.46 -2.54
N ILE A 126 25.09 15.83 -2.86
CA ILE A 126 23.97 14.89 -3.08
C ILE A 126 23.26 15.28 -4.38
N ASN A 127 23.33 14.42 -5.38
CA ASN A 127 22.81 14.71 -6.72
C ASN A 127 21.34 14.29 -6.91
N ASP A 128 20.90 13.24 -6.20
CA ASP A 128 19.56 12.70 -6.29
C ASP A 128 19.09 12.04 -4.98
N ASP A 129 17.85 11.55 -5.00
CA ASP A 129 17.23 10.89 -3.86
C ASP A 129 17.88 9.54 -3.53
N GLN A 130 18.44 8.84 -4.51
CA GLN A 130 19.14 7.58 -4.27
C GLN A 130 20.44 7.83 -3.49
N GLU A 131 21.27 8.79 -3.91
CA GLU A 131 22.51 9.16 -3.22
C GLU A 131 22.23 9.65 -1.80
N PHE A 132 21.14 10.42 -1.60
CA PHE A 132 20.68 10.81 -0.27
C PHE A 132 20.38 9.60 0.61
N CYS A 133 19.59 8.64 0.11
CA CYS A 133 19.23 7.44 0.85
C CYS A 133 20.45 6.58 1.19
N GLU A 134 21.40 6.45 0.26
CA GLU A 134 22.63 5.68 0.46
C GLU A 134 23.55 6.31 1.50
N LYS A 135 23.77 7.63 1.45
CA LYS A 135 24.57 8.36 2.43
C LYS A 135 23.93 8.30 3.81
N LEU A 136 22.62 8.55 3.90
CA LEU A 136 21.89 8.46 5.17
C LEU A 136 21.98 7.06 5.80
N ALA A 137 21.92 6.00 4.99
CA ALA A 137 22.10 4.63 5.46
C ALA A 137 23.53 4.35 5.94
N LYS A 138 24.55 4.89 5.26
CA LYS A 138 25.96 4.69 5.63
C LYS A 138 26.37 5.50 6.86
N GLU A 139 25.92 6.74 6.96
CA GLU A 139 26.36 7.71 7.97
C GLU A 139 25.54 7.60 9.25
N GLU A 140 24.22 7.44 9.15
CA GLU A 140 23.30 7.47 10.29
C GLU A 140 22.64 6.12 10.57
N ASN A 141 22.93 5.08 9.76
CA ASN A 141 22.30 3.76 9.85
C ASN A 141 20.76 3.83 9.74
N ILE A 142 20.26 4.80 8.95
CA ILE A 142 18.83 4.98 8.69
C ILE A 142 18.56 4.61 7.23
N VAL A 143 17.80 3.54 7.02
CA VAL A 143 17.41 3.08 5.69
C VAL A 143 16.04 3.66 5.32
N VAL A 144 16.01 4.42 4.23
CA VAL A 144 14.79 4.98 3.63
C VAL A 144 14.70 4.59 2.15
N LEU A 145 13.50 4.65 1.59
CA LEU A 145 13.24 4.27 0.21
C LEU A 145 13.29 5.50 -0.71
N PRO A 146 14.10 5.48 -1.79
CA PRO A 146 14.09 6.56 -2.77
C PRO A 146 12.74 6.61 -3.51
N GLY A 147 12.32 7.83 -3.88
CA GLY A 147 11.07 8.07 -4.60
C GLY A 147 11.09 7.48 -6.01
N GLU A 148 12.26 7.33 -6.62
CA GLU A 148 12.43 6.62 -7.90
C GLU A 148 11.91 5.18 -7.85
N ALA A 149 12.15 4.45 -6.76
CA ALA A 149 11.65 3.08 -6.60
C ALA A 149 10.10 3.00 -6.56
N ALA A 150 9.44 4.12 -6.28
CA ALA A 150 7.99 4.26 -6.29
C ALA A 150 7.45 4.99 -7.54
N SER A 151 8.30 5.24 -8.55
CA SER A 151 7.95 6.00 -9.76
C SER A 151 7.45 7.43 -9.48
N LEU A 152 7.96 8.07 -8.42
CA LEU A 152 7.54 9.41 -7.97
C LEU A 152 8.53 10.53 -8.36
N LYS A 153 9.40 10.32 -9.34
CA LYS A 153 10.28 11.39 -9.84
C LYS A 153 9.44 12.53 -10.41
N LYS A 154 9.67 13.75 -9.93
CA LYS A 154 9.20 14.94 -10.64
C LYS A 154 9.92 14.97 -11.99
N THR A 155 9.20 14.66 -13.06
CA THR A 155 9.64 15.06 -14.39
C THR A 155 9.54 16.59 -14.41
N ASN A 156 10.66 17.26 -14.64
CA ASN A 156 10.64 18.69 -14.94
C ASN A 156 9.78 18.86 -16.18
N GLY A 157 8.53 19.26 -15.98
CA GLY A 157 7.63 19.64 -17.06
C GLY A 157 8.32 20.73 -17.86
N VAL A 158 8.62 20.42 -19.11
CA VAL A 158 8.78 21.47 -20.13
C VAL A 158 7.48 22.27 -20.07
N LYS A 159 7.63 23.56 -19.77
CA LYS A 159 6.54 24.54 -19.76
C LYS A 159 5.80 24.55 -21.09
#